data_AF-A0A958Y6E2-F1
#
_entry.id   AF-A0A958Y6E2-F1
#
_cell.length_a   1.000
_cell.length_b   1.000
_cell.length_c   1.000
_cell.angle_alpha   90.00
_cell.angle_beta   90.00
_cell.angle_gamma   90.00
#
_symmetry.space_group_name_H-M   'P 1'
#
loop_
_entity.id
_entity.type
_entity.pdbx_description
1 polymer ?
#
loop_
_entity_poly.entity_id
_entity_poly.type
_entity_poly.pdbx_seq_one_letter_code
_entity_poly.pdbx_strand_id
1 'polypeptide(L)'
;MKLKLTVITLLFFVCNSFAQEKIKYTDEEKDMLKAYYFNEGFNTPATKKVSTLIMKDGTTHKGYCKGVATKKGQINQIIFKDSVSGKKNTYDADKIAEAYLFASGMEKFNKMSKKMSNYGMGSRNSTKKLTSSDEIYFVNQKVSLKNKKDEKEFLMQLVNPDFADFISVYHDPFAKESGGVQFGGAPKIGGGVIKSYYVQKGDQIIWLHKSDFEENYVFLFGDNDRFMKKYPYNSISWDWFSALVFEYTRMQLENQ
;
A
#
# COMPACT_ATOMS: atom_id res chain seq x y z
N MET A 1 -18.31 20.28 54.38
CA MET A 1 -18.44 19.00 53.64
C MET A 1 -19.69 19.02 52.79
N LYS A 2 -19.60 19.28 51.48
CA LYS A 2 -20.58 18.81 50.48
C LYS A 2 -19.84 18.58 49.16
N LEU A 3 -19.72 17.30 48.81
CA LEU A 3 -19.13 16.73 47.62
C LEU A 3 -20.01 17.10 46.41
N LYS A 4 -19.42 17.66 45.34
CA LYS A 4 -20.03 17.65 44.01
C LYS A 4 -19.11 16.86 43.09
N LEU A 5 -19.48 15.60 42.92
CA LEU A 5 -18.86 14.62 42.03
C LEU A 5 -19.23 15.01 40.59
N THR A 6 -18.27 15.49 39.82
CA THR A 6 -18.44 15.73 38.39
C THR A 6 -18.48 14.37 37.68
N VAL A 7 -19.65 14.05 37.13
CA VAL A 7 -19.92 12.86 36.33
C VAL A 7 -19.11 12.96 35.03
N ILE A 8 -18.08 12.13 34.87
CA ILE A 8 -17.43 11.89 33.58
C ILE A 8 -18.32 10.88 32.84
N THR A 9 -19.06 11.39 31.85
CA THR A 9 -19.91 10.58 30.98
C THR A 9 -19.03 9.71 30.08
N LEU A 10 -19.23 8.42 30.27
CA LEU A 10 -18.61 7.28 29.62
C LEU A 10 -19.13 7.18 28.17
N LEU A 11 -18.34 7.60 27.17
CA LEU A 11 -18.61 7.27 25.76
C LEU A 11 -18.16 5.83 25.48
N PHE A 12 -18.95 4.86 25.93
CA PHE A 12 -18.93 3.53 25.31
C PHE A 12 -19.66 3.65 23.99
N PHE A 13 -18.91 3.73 22.88
CA PHE A 13 -19.43 3.29 21.60
C PHE A 13 -19.80 1.81 21.76
N VAL A 14 -21.10 1.54 21.84
CA VAL A 14 -21.64 0.20 21.75
C VAL A 14 -21.30 -0.30 20.34
N CYS A 15 -20.26 -1.12 20.23
CA CYS A 15 -20.10 -2.00 19.08
C CYS A 15 -21.31 -2.94 19.08
N ASN A 16 -22.39 -2.54 18.42
CA ASN A 16 -23.39 -3.49 17.96
C ASN A 16 -22.68 -4.37 16.95
N SER A 17 -22.13 -5.48 17.44
CA SER A 17 -21.74 -6.62 16.63
C SER A 17 -23.03 -7.20 16.02
N PHE A 18 -23.60 -6.50 15.03
CA PHE A 18 -24.47 -7.14 14.08
C PHE A 18 -23.63 -8.28 13.50
N ALA A 19 -24.01 -9.51 13.83
CA ALA A 19 -23.52 -10.68 13.13
C ALA A 19 -23.95 -10.53 11.67
N GLN A 20 -23.12 -9.85 10.87
CA GLN A 20 -23.34 -9.71 9.44
C GLN A 20 -23.44 -11.13 8.89
N GLU A 21 -24.46 -11.45 8.09
CA GLU A 21 -24.56 -12.78 7.51
C GLU A 21 -23.37 -13.02 6.57
N LYS A 22 -22.83 -14.24 6.59
CA LYS A 22 -21.70 -14.58 5.74
C LYS A 22 -22.16 -14.67 4.27
N ILE A 23 -21.67 -13.78 3.43
CA ILE A 23 -21.95 -13.72 2.00
C ILE A 23 -21.10 -14.75 1.25
N LYS A 24 -21.74 -15.47 0.34
CA LYS A 24 -21.06 -16.37 -0.61
C LYS A 24 -20.95 -15.67 -1.97
N TYR A 25 -19.75 -15.29 -2.35
CA TYR A 25 -19.46 -14.72 -3.66
C TYR A 25 -19.47 -15.77 -4.77
N THR A 26 -19.87 -15.37 -5.97
CA THR A 26 -19.72 -16.20 -7.19
C THR A 26 -18.24 -16.40 -7.51
N ASP A 27 -17.92 -17.30 -8.43
CA ASP A 27 -16.53 -17.57 -8.79
C ASP A 27 -15.91 -16.40 -9.57
N GLU A 28 -16.71 -15.70 -10.38
CA GLU A 28 -16.31 -14.46 -11.06
C GLU A 28 -15.99 -13.35 -10.06
N GLU A 29 -16.84 -13.17 -9.04
CA GLU A 29 -16.61 -12.19 -7.97
C GLU A 29 -15.35 -12.52 -7.17
N LYS A 30 -15.13 -13.81 -6.85
CA LYS A 30 -13.90 -14.25 -6.18
C LYS A 30 -12.67 -14.00 -7.05
N ASP A 31 -12.76 -14.19 -8.35
CA ASP A 31 -11.64 -13.98 -9.26
C ASP A 31 -11.29 -12.49 -9.39
N MET A 32 -12.29 -11.61 -9.37
CA MET A 32 -12.09 -10.16 -9.23
C MET A 32 -11.45 -9.81 -7.88
N LEU A 33 -11.97 -10.34 -6.76
CA LEU A 33 -11.44 -10.05 -5.42
C LEU A 33 -10.02 -10.58 -5.20
N LYS A 34 -9.65 -11.67 -5.88
CA LYS A 34 -8.28 -12.22 -5.87
C LYS A 34 -7.32 -11.46 -6.78
N ALA A 35 -7.80 -10.61 -7.68
CA ALA A 35 -6.92 -9.79 -8.50
C ALA A 35 -6.16 -8.79 -7.60
N TYR A 36 -4.87 -8.62 -7.89
CA TYR A 36 -4.00 -7.74 -7.12
C TYR A 36 -3.84 -6.41 -7.86
N TYR A 37 -4.29 -5.33 -7.22
CA TYR A 37 -4.37 -4.00 -7.85
C TYR A 37 -3.29 -3.02 -7.40
N PHE A 38 -2.54 -3.35 -6.33
CA PHE A 38 -1.44 -2.49 -5.90
C PHE A 38 -0.21 -2.67 -6.79
N ASN A 39 0.50 -1.57 -7.01
CA ASN A 39 1.83 -1.56 -7.59
C ASN A 39 2.80 -2.33 -6.69
N GLU A 40 3.76 -3.01 -7.31
CA GLU A 40 4.78 -3.75 -6.59
C GLU A 40 5.77 -2.78 -5.91
N GLY A 41 6.32 -3.18 -4.75
CA GLY A 41 7.31 -2.37 -4.03
C GLY A 41 8.57 -2.10 -4.87
N PHE A 42 9.12 -0.90 -4.75
CA PHE A 42 10.28 -0.42 -5.48
C PHE A 42 11.59 -0.89 -4.86
N ASN A 43 12.47 -1.50 -5.67
CA ASN A 43 13.79 -1.92 -5.21
C ASN A 43 14.93 -1.23 -5.95
N THR A 44 14.84 -0.96 -7.26
CA THR A 44 15.97 -0.42 -8.02
C THR A 44 15.57 0.59 -9.11
N PRO A 45 16.14 1.81 -9.10
CA PRO A 45 15.81 2.82 -10.10
C PRO A 45 16.34 2.48 -11.50
N ALA A 46 15.55 2.79 -12.52
CA ALA A 46 15.99 2.88 -13.91
C ALA A 46 16.86 4.11 -14.10
N THR A 47 18.17 3.90 -14.14
CA THR A 47 19.16 4.99 -14.20
C THR A 47 19.22 5.75 -15.53
N LYS A 48 18.43 5.33 -16.53
CA LYS A 48 18.37 5.90 -17.88
C LYS A 48 17.03 6.57 -18.22
N LYS A 49 16.04 6.49 -17.33
CA LYS A 49 14.76 7.18 -17.50
C LYS A 49 14.77 8.50 -16.75
N VAL A 50 14.19 9.53 -17.35
CA VAL A 50 14.04 10.84 -16.71
C VAL A 50 12.95 10.71 -15.65
N SER A 51 13.36 10.90 -14.41
CA SER A 51 12.55 10.97 -13.20
C SER A 51 12.32 12.43 -12.83
N THR A 52 11.40 12.67 -11.89
CA THR A 52 11.11 14.01 -11.36
C THR A 52 11.16 13.98 -9.83
N LEU A 53 11.77 15.00 -9.22
CA LEU A 53 11.67 15.29 -7.78
C LEU A 53 10.98 16.63 -7.61
N ILE A 54 10.01 16.70 -6.70
CA ILE A 54 9.36 17.94 -6.26
C ILE A 54 9.74 18.13 -4.81
N MET A 55 10.39 19.24 -4.51
CA MET A 55 10.88 19.59 -3.18
C MET A 55 9.79 20.30 -2.38
N LYS A 56 9.90 20.30 -1.04
CA LYS A 56 8.93 20.97 -0.16
C LYS A 56 8.88 22.50 -0.32
N ASP A 57 9.94 23.10 -0.85
CA ASP A 57 9.96 24.51 -1.21
C ASP A 57 9.32 24.80 -2.59
N GLY A 58 8.76 23.77 -3.24
CA GLY A 58 8.12 23.85 -4.56
C GLY A 58 9.10 23.73 -5.74
N THR A 59 10.41 23.65 -5.50
CA THR A 59 11.37 23.48 -6.59
C THR A 59 11.27 22.09 -7.23
N THR A 60 11.47 22.02 -8.54
CA THR A 60 11.37 20.78 -9.32
C THR A 60 12.70 20.44 -9.96
N HIS A 61 13.14 19.19 -9.81
CA HIS A 61 14.35 18.66 -10.45
C HIS A 61 14.01 17.53 -11.41
N LYS A 62 14.42 17.66 -12.68
CA LYS A 62 14.23 16.65 -13.73
C LYS A 62 15.57 16.05 -14.15
N GLY A 63 15.66 14.73 -14.12
CA GLY A 63 16.96 14.08 -14.26
C GLY A 63 16.90 12.58 -14.08
N TYR A 64 18.06 11.95 -14.05
CA TYR A 64 18.19 10.51 -13.95
C TYR A 64 18.46 10.10 -12.51
N CYS A 65 17.58 9.28 -11.92
CA CYS A 65 17.84 8.68 -10.62
C CYS A 65 19.01 7.70 -10.73
N LYS A 66 20.16 8.03 -10.14
CA LYS A 66 21.38 7.20 -10.19
C LYS A 66 21.49 6.26 -9.00
N GLY A 67 20.72 6.48 -7.94
CA GLY A 67 20.71 5.60 -6.79
C GLY A 67 19.77 6.12 -5.71
N VAL A 68 19.36 5.21 -4.84
CA VAL A 68 18.56 5.49 -3.66
C VAL A 68 19.30 4.90 -2.47
N ALA A 69 19.63 5.74 -1.49
CA ALA A 69 20.28 5.29 -0.26
C ALA A 69 19.22 5.14 0.83
N THR A 70 19.16 3.95 1.42
CA THR A 70 18.19 3.63 2.48
C THR A 70 18.87 3.56 3.84
N LYS A 71 18.20 4.04 4.88
CA LYS A 71 18.60 3.87 6.28
C LYS A 71 17.51 3.10 7.00
N LYS A 72 17.83 1.89 7.48
CA LYS A 72 16.85 0.99 8.10
C LYS A 72 15.61 0.83 7.20
N GLY A 73 15.80 0.38 5.96
CA GLY A 73 14.73 0.10 5.01
C GLY A 73 14.01 1.33 4.42
N GLN A 74 14.10 2.50 5.06
CA GLN A 74 13.47 3.73 4.58
C GLN A 74 14.39 4.51 3.65
N ILE A 75 13.84 5.14 2.63
CA ILE A 75 14.59 6.04 1.74
C ILE A 75 15.09 7.23 2.57
N ASN A 76 16.41 7.41 2.59
CA ASN A 76 17.07 8.51 3.28
C ASN A 76 17.53 9.58 2.28
N GLN A 77 18.05 9.16 1.13
CA GLN A 77 18.59 10.06 0.10
C GLN A 77 18.33 9.53 -1.31
N ILE A 78 18.13 10.45 -2.25
CA ILE A 78 18.07 10.16 -3.69
C ILE A 78 19.25 10.83 -4.38
N ILE A 79 20.02 10.03 -5.11
CA ILE A 79 21.14 10.49 -5.91
C ILE A 79 20.63 10.74 -7.33
N PHE A 80 20.75 11.96 -7.80
CA PHE A 80 20.13 12.42 -9.03
C PHE A 80 21.14 13.10 -9.94
N LYS A 81 21.12 12.75 -11.24
CA LYS A 81 21.89 13.45 -12.26
C LYS A 81 20.95 14.32 -13.07
N ASP A 82 21.10 15.63 -12.97
CA ASP A 82 20.30 16.60 -13.72
C ASP A 82 20.36 16.33 -15.23
N SER A 83 19.22 16.41 -15.91
CA SER A 83 19.11 16.05 -17.33
C SER A 83 19.72 17.09 -18.28
N VAL A 84 19.84 18.35 -17.86
CA VAL A 84 20.32 19.47 -18.69
C VAL A 84 21.79 19.74 -18.43
N SER A 85 22.15 20.02 -17.17
CA SER A 85 23.52 20.34 -16.75
C SER A 85 24.42 19.11 -16.61
N GLY A 86 23.84 17.91 -16.47
CA GLY A 86 24.59 16.69 -16.20
C GLY A 86 25.22 16.63 -14.80
N LYS A 87 24.99 17.64 -13.94
CA LYS A 87 25.51 17.68 -12.57
C LYS A 87 24.81 16.64 -11.70
N LYS A 88 25.59 15.96 -10.86
CA LYS A 88 25.10 14.97 -9.91
C LYS A 88 24.92 15.62 -8.54
N ASN A 89 23.72 15.54 -7.98
CA ASN A 89 23.38 16.03 -6.65
C ASN A 89 22.76 14.89 -5.82
N THR A 90 22.81 15.02 -4.50
CA THR A 90 22.13 14.15 -3.56
C THR A 90 21.08 14.96 -2.83
N TYR A 91 19.84 14.47 -2.78
CA TYR A 91 18.72 15.11 -2.12
C TYR A 91 18.29 14.27 -0.92
N ASP A 92 18.15 14.92 0.24
CA ASP A 92 17.63 14.28 1.44
C ASP A 92 16.12 14.06 1.33
N ALA A 93 15.67 12.86 1.70
CA ALA A 93 14.29 12.43 1.52
C ALA A 93 13.27 13.25 2.33
N ASP A 94 13.69 13.84 3.46
CA ASP A 94 12.87 14.70 4.31
C ASP A 94 12.59 16.08 3.65
N LYS A 95 13.40 16.50 2.68
CA LYS A 95 13.20 17.75 1.90
C LYS A 95 12.40 17.56 0.63
N ILE A 96 12.18 16.31 0.20
CA ILE A 96 11.39 15.96 -0.96
C ILE A 96 9.93 15.91 -0.53
N ALA A 97 9.04 16.56 -1.28
CA ALA A 97 7.58 16.43 -1.11
C ALA A 97 7.06 15.22 -1.90
N GLU A 98 7.46 15.12 -3.16
CA GLU A 98 7.05 14.04 -4.07
C GLU A 98 8.22 13.59 -4.93
N ALA A 99 8.23 12.31 -5.31
CA ALA A 99 9.16 11.80 -6.32
C ALA A 99 8.46 10.85 -7.28
N TYR A 100 8.80 11.00 -8.56
CA TYR A 100 8.34 10.19 -9.67
C TYR A 100 9.57 9.47 -10.24
N LEU A 101 9.82 8.25 -9.76
CA LEU A 101 10.99 7.45 -10.13
C LEU A 101 10.59 6.32 -11.06
N PHE A 102 11.53 5.75 -11.81
CA PHE A 102 11.20 4.62 -12.69
C PHE A 102 11.88 3.35 -12.20
N ALA A 103 11.22 2.18 -12.32
CA ALA A 103 11.86 0.89 -12.04
C ALA A 103 12.71 0.37 -13.21
N SER A 104 13.82 -0.29 -12.90
CA SER A 104 14.73 -0.88 -13.90
C SER A 104 14.11 -2.07 -14.65
N GLY A 105 14.46 -2.26 -15.93
CA GLY A 105 13.93 -3.37 -16.75
C GLY A 105 14.33 -4.77 -16.27
N MET A 106 15.52 -4.92 -15.68
CA MET A 106 16.00 -6.21 -15.14
C MET A 106 15.23 -6.62 -13.87
N GLU A 107 14.84 -5.64 -13.04
CA GLU A 107 13.97 -5.87 -11.90
C GLU A 107 12.62 -6.44 -12.32
N LYS A 108 12.03 -5.93 -13.42
CA LYS A 108 10.79 -6.45 -13.99
C LYS A 108 10.89 -7.93 -14.34
N PHE A 109 11.97 -8.33 -15.02
CA PHE A 109 12.18 -9.73 -15.41
C PHE A 109 12.34 -10.64 -14.18
N ASN A 110 13.13 -10.23 -13.19
CA ASN A 110 13.32 -11.01 -11.97
C ASN A 110 12.02 -11.16 -11.16
N LYS A 111 11.21 -10.10 -11.06
CA LYS A 111 9.91 -10.16 -10.39
C LYS A 111 8.90 -11.03 -11.15
N MET A 112 8.85 -10.91 -12.48
CA MET A 112 8.05 -11.80 -13.34
C MET A 112 8.47 -13.27 -13.19
N SER A 113 9.78 -13.56 -13.19
CA SER A 113 10.31 -14.90 -12.99
C SER A 113 9.97 -15.46 -11.61
N LYS A 114 10.09 -14.65 -10.54
CA LYS A 114 9.75 -15.06 -9.17
C LYS A 114 8.25 -15.31 -8.99
N LYS A 115 7.41 -14.51 -9.66
CA LYS A 115 5.95 -14.69 -9.67
C LYS A 115 5.56 -15.97 -10.41
N MET A 116 6.23 -16.26 -11.54
CA MET A 116 6.05 -17.50 -12.31
C MET A 116 6.58 -18.75 -11.57
N SER A 117 7.62 -18.62 -10.74
CA SER A 117 8.16 -19.76 -9.99
C SER A 117 7.39 -20.06 -8.69
N ASN A 118 6.84 -19.03 -8.03
CA ASN A 118 6.10 -19.18 -6.78
C ASN A 118 4.63 -19.53 -6.99
N TYR A 119 4.04 -19.10 -8.12
CA TYR A 119 2.73 -19.56 -8.57
C TYR A 119 2.96 -20.71 -9.54
N GLY A 120 2.76 -21.95 -9.09
CA GLY A 120 2.79 -23.11 -9.98
C GLY A 120 1.94 -22.90 -11.24
N MET A 121 2.24 -23.65 -12.29
CA MET A 121 1.80 -23.57 -13.70
C MET A 121 0.28 -23.64 -13.97
N GLY A 122 -0.57 -23.32 -12.99
CA GLY A 122 -2.01 -23.14 -13.12
C GLY A 122 -2.35 -21.66 -13.35
N SER A 123 -2.48 -21.30 -14.63
CA SER A 123 -3.16 -20.12 -15.17
C SER A 123 -4.01 -19.33 -14.15
N ARG A 124 -3.53 -18.15 -13.74
CA ARG A 124 -4.36 -17.04 -13.23
C ARG A 124 -3.48 -15.80 -13.08
N ASN A 125 -3.26 -15.13 -14.21
CA ASN A 125 -3.11 -13.67 -14.30
C ASN A 125 -3.03 -13.34 -15.78
N SER A 126 -4.06 -12.66 -16.30
CA SER A 126 -4.01 -12.07 -17.63
C SER A 126 -2.76 -11.21 -17.72
N THR A 127 -1.85 -11.57 -18.61
CA THR A 127 -0.60 -10.89 -18.94
C THR A 127 -0.80 -9.48 -19.50
N LYS A 128 -2.06 -9.02 -19.62
CA LYS A 128 -2.44 -7.83 -20.36
C LYS A 128 -2.50 -6.54 -19.55
N LYS A 129 -2.33 -6.57 -18.22
CA LYS A 129 -2.49 -5.38 -17.35
C LYS A 129 -1.26 -5.05 -16.48
N LEU A 130 -0.08 -5.57 -16.82
CA LEU A 130 1.20 -5.28 -16.14
C LEU A 130 1.99 -4.14 -16.81
N THR A 131 1.30 -3.22 -17.49
CA THR A 131 1.92 -2.14 -18.29
C THR A 131 1.47 -0.73 -17.90
N SER A 132 0.65 -0.55 -16.86
CA SER A 132 0.26 0.79 -16.44
C SER A 132 1.30 1.37 -15.48
N SER A 133 2.05 2.33 -16.01
CA SER A 133 3.03 3.19 -15.35
C SER A 133 4.33 2.51 -14.88
N ASP A 134 5.39 2.64 -15.68
CA ASP A 134 6.77 2.41 -15.24
C ASP A 134 7.24 3.42 -14.17
N GLU A 135 6.45 4.46 -13.95
CA GLU A 135 6.65 5.52 -13.00
C GLU A 135 6.07 5.11 -11.64
N ILE A 136 6.89 5.24 -10.63
CA ILE A 136 6.66 4.86 -9.26
C ILE A 136 6.59 6.15 -8.48
N TYR A 137 5.43 6.36 -7.89
CA TYR A 137 5.11 7.57 -7.17
C TYR A 137 5.45 7.42 -5.69
N PHE A 138 6.14 8.43 -5.16
CA PHE A 138 6.49 8.55 -3.76
C PHE A 138 5.98 9.87 -3.22
N VAL A 139 5.45 9.82 -2.00
CA VAL A 139 4.95 10.98 -1.28
C VAL A 139 5.61 11.03 0.09
N ASN A 140 6.01 12.22 0.52
CA ASN A 140 6.53 12.43 1.86
C ASN A 140 5.38 12.43 2.85
N GLN A 141 5.48 11.55 3.84
CA GLN A 141 4.48 11.40 4.89
C GLN A 141 5.11 11.52 6.26
N LYS A 142 4.44 12.25 7.14
CA LYS A 142 4.77 12.29 8.56
C LYS A 142 4.08 11.11 9.25
N VAL A 143 4.86 10.12 9.64
CA VAL A 143 4.31 8.89 10.22
C VAL A 143 5.22 8.34 11.32
N SER A 144 4.63 7.68 12.29
CA SER A 144 5.35 6.84 13.25
C SER A 144 5.55 5.45 12.66
N LEU A 145 6.80 5.04 12.49
CA LEU A 145 7.08 3.66 12.05
C LEU A 145 6.65 2.66 13.14
N LYS A 146 6.40 1.41 12.73
CA LYS A 146 6.07 0.31 13.65
C LYS A 146 6.96 0.30 14.90
N ASN A 147 6.35 0.26 16.08
CA ASN A 147 7.01 0.23 17.39
C ASN A 147 7.89 1.47 17.69
N LYS A 148 7.62 2.60 17.03
CA LYS A 148 8.23 3.91 17.33
C LYS A 148 7.14 4.88 17.74
N LYS A 149 7.43 5.70 18.76
CA LYS A 149 6.52 6.74 19.26
C LYS A 149 6.72 8.07 18.53
N ASP A 150 7.92 8.30 18.00
CA ASP A 150 8.25 9.56 17.34
C ASP A 150 7.82 9.50 15.89
N GLU A 151 6.97 10.45 15.50
CA GLU A 151 6.67 10.72 14.11
C GLU A 151 7.91 11.31 13.42
N LYS A 152 8.17 10.83 12.21
CA LYS A 152 9.19 11.39 11.32
C LYS A 152 8.66 11.44 9.91
N GLU A 153 9.31 12.27 9.10
CA GLU A 153 9.01 12.39 7.68
C GLU A 153 9.75 11.30 6.90
N PHE A 154 9.00 10.56 6.11
CA PHE A 154 9.53 9.51 5.24
C PHE A 154 8.99 9.69 3.84
N LEU A 155 9.86 9.53 2.85
CA LEU A 155 9.45 9.45 1.45
C LEU A 155 8.98 8.01 1.17
N MET A 156 7.67 7.82 1.07
CA MET A 156 7.03 6.50 1.00
C MET A 156 6.42 6.26 -0.38
N GLN A 157 6.56 5.04 -0.90
CA GLN A 157 5.97 4.67 -2.18
C GLN A 157 4.45 4.52 -2.03
N LEU A 158 3.67 5.27 -2.82
CA LEU A 158 2.23 5.06 -2.96
C LEU A 158 2.00 3.88 -3.92
N VAL A 159 1.35 2.82 -3.42
CA VAL A 159 1.14 1.59 -4.21
C VAL A 159 -0.21 1.54 -4.91
N ASN A 160 -1.12 2.46 -4.63
CA ASN A 160 -2.41 2.57 -5.33
C ASN A 160 -2.65 3.95 -5.97
N PRO A 161 -1.67 4.54 -6.68
CA PRO A 161 -1.78 5.93 -7.15
C PRO A 161 -3.01 6.18 -8.02
N ASP A 162 -3.45 5.19 -8.80
CA ASP A 162 -4.59 5.32 -9.72
C ASP A 162 -5.96 5.31 -9.02
N PHE A 163 -6.03 5.00 -7.72
CA PHE A 163 -7.28 4.91 -6.96
C PHE A 163 -7.10 5.27 -5.48
N ALA A 164 -6.26 6.28 -5.21
CA ALA A 164 -5.89 6.73 -3.87
C ALA A 164 -6.78 7.84 -3.29
N ASP A 165 -7.87 8.21 -3.97
CA ASP A 165 -8.71 9.38 -3.64
C ASP A 165 -9.23 9.40 -2.20
N PHE A 166 -9.56 8.22 -1.65
CA PHE A 166 -10.11 8.10 -0.29
C PHE A 166 -9.20 7.33 0.67
N ILE A 167 -8.44 6.36 0.15
CA ILE A 167 -7.52 5.55 0.93
C ILE A 167 -6.20 5.50 0.18
N SER A 168 -5.16 6.08 0.76
CA SER A 168 -3.80 5.99 0.25
C SER A 168 -3.07 4.84 0.94
N VAL A 169 -2.45 3.95 0.15
CA VAL A 169 -1.73 2.78 0.65
C VAL A 169 -0.26 2.92 0.29
N TYR A 170 0.59 2.92 1.30
CA TYR A 170 2.02 3.04 1.16
C TYR A 170 2.73 1.72 1.42
N HIS A 171 3.78 1.46 0.65
CA HIS A 171 4.61 0.28 0.80
C HIS A 171 5.32 0.28 2.17
N ASP A 172 5.28 -0.86 2.88
CA ASP A 172 6.12 -1.11 4.05
C ASP A 172 7.39 -1.89 3.62
N PRO A 173 8.59 -1.27 3.65
CA PRO A 173 9.84 -1.92 3.23
C PRO A 173 10.21 -3.17 4.04
N PHE A 174 9.59 -3.36 5.21
CA PHE A 174 9.82 -4.51 6.08
C PHE A 174 8.69 -5.54 6.04
N ALA A 175 7.72 -5.34 5.15
CA ALA A 175 6.59 -6.25 5.04
C ALA A 175 7.06 -7.65 4.68
N LYS A 176 6.57 -8.64 5.45
CA LYS A 176 6.81 -10.05 5.17
C LYS A 176 5.72 -10.58 4.26
N GLU A 177 6.05 -11.58 3.45
CA GLU A 177 5.06 -12.34 2.70
C GLU A 177 4.42 -13.45 3.59
N SER A 178 3.19 -13.87 3.27
CA SER A 178 2.57 -15.06 3.86
C SER A 178 3.38 -16.31 3.51
N GLY A 179 3.66 -17.12 4.53
CA GLY A 179 4.20 -18.46 4.33
C GLY A 179 3.12 -19.33 3.71
N GLY A 180 3.48 -20.10 2.69
CA GLY A 180 2.59 -21.11 2.13
C GLY A 180 2.71 -22.41 2.90
N VAL A 181 1.68 -23.24 2.80
CA VAL A 181 1.71 -24.60 3.36
C VAL A 181 2.29 -25.52 2.29
N GLN A 182 3.34 -26.26 2.65
CA GLN A 182 3.91 -27.31 1.82
C GLN A 182 3.80 -28.63 2.59
N PHE A 183 2.95 -29.54 2.11
CA PHE A 183 2.79 -30.87 2.69
C PHE A 183 3.50 -31.89 1.79
N GLY A 184 4.48 -32.62 2.34
CA GLY A 184 5.08 -33.82 1.75
C GLY A 184 5.31 -33.80 0.23
N GLY A 185 6.30 -33.05 -0.25
CA GLY A 185 6.67 -33.03 -1.68
C GLY A 185 5.65 -32.39 -2.64
N ALA A 186 4.46 -32.00 -2.18
CA ALA A 186 3.46 -31.30 -2.99
C ALA A 186 3.88 -29.84 -3.28
N PRO A 187 3.37 -29.23 -4.37
CA PRO A 187 3.54 -27.81 -4.63
C PRO A 187 3.04 -26.98 -3.44
N LYS A 188 3.75 -25.89 -3.13
CA LYS A 188 3.36 -24.95 -2.07
C LYS A 188 1.97 -24.36 -2.38
N ILE A 189 1.00 -24.60 -1.51
CA ILE A 189 -0.37 -24.07 -1.64
C ILE A 189 -0.50 -22.84 -0.75
N GLY A 190 -0.86 -21.70 -1.35
CA GLY A 190 -0.96 -20.39 -0.69
C GLY A 190 0.40 -19.76 -0.36
N GLY A 191 0.36 -18.52 0.14
CA GLY A 191 1.56 -17.73 0.47
C GLY A 191 1.88 -16.63 -0.57
N GLY A 192 2.83 -15.76 -0.26
CA GLY A 192 3.29 -14.69 -1.16
C GLY A 192 2.52 -13.36 -1.04
N VAL A 193 1.50 -13.28 -0.18
CA VAL A 193 0.74 -12.04 0.05
C VAL A 193 1.47 -11.18 1.08
N ILE A 194 1.67 -9.90 0.77
CA ILE A 194 2.28 -8.92 1.66
C ILE A 194 1.42 -8.77 2.93
N LYS A 195 2.04 -8.82 4.11
CA LYS A 195 1.35 -8.83 5.40
C LYS A 195 1.11 -7.46 6.03
N SER A 196 1.75 -6.41 5.53
CA SER A 196 1.61 -5.08 6.11
C SER A 196 1.78 -3.96 5.09
N TYR A 197 1.08 -2.87 5.36
CA TYR A 197 1.16 -1.60 4.64
C TYR A 197 1.04 -0.46 5.64
N TYR A 198 1.43 0.75 5.23
CA TYR A 198 0.96 1.95 5.90
C TYR A 198 -0.27 2.45 5.15
N VAL A 199 -1.38 2.64 5.83
CA VAL A 199 -2.67 2.98 5.21
C VAL A 199 -3.12 4.32 5.78
N GLN A 200 -3.37 5.26 4.88
CA GLN A 200 -3.91 6.56 5.20
C GLN A 200 -5.37 6.62 4.78
N LYS A 201 -6.22 7.11 5.68
CA LYS A 201 -7.61 7.48 5.39
C LYS A 201 -7.91 8.78 6.14
N GLY A 202 -8.33 9.81 5.39
CA GLY A 202 -8.34 11.18 5.90
C GLY A 202 -6.95 11.61 6.40
N ASP A 203 -6.90 12.21 7.58
CA ASP A 203 -5.65 12.71 8.18
C ASP A 203 -4.88 11.64 8.98
N GLN A 204 -5.43 10.43 9.10
CA GLN A 204 -4.83 9.37 9.93
C GLN A 204 -4.06 8.36 9.08
N ILE A 205 -2.82 8.09 9.47
CA ILE A 205 -1.98 7.03 8.90
C ILE A 205 -1.74 5.95 9.94
N ILE A 206 -2.06 4.69 9.61
CA ILE A 206 -1.82 3.53 10.47
C ILE A 206 -0.86 2.55 9.81
N TRP A 207 -0.06 1.85 10.61
CA TRP A 207 0.61 0.63 10.15
C TRP A 207 -0.38 -0.53 10.26
N LEU A 208 -0.93 -0.97 9.12
CA LEU A 208 -1.92 -2.03 9.06
C LEU A 208 -1.24 -3.37 8.81
N HIS A 209 -1.30 -4.28 9.78
CA HIS A 209 -0.88 -5.67 9.61
C HIS A 209 -2.08 -6.59 9.41
N LYS A 210 -1.87 -7.72 8.72
CA LYS A 210 -2.91 -8.73 8.47
C LYS A 210 -3.68 -9.16 9.72
N SER A 211 -3.00 -9.27 10.88
CA SER A 211 -3.66 -9.65 12.14
C SER A 211 -4.64 -8.60 12.65
N ASP A 212 -4.41 -7.34 12.30
CA ASP A 212 -5.12 -6.20 12.86
C ASP A 212 -6.19 -5.70 11.88
N PHE A 213 -6.41 -6.44 10.78
CA PHE A 213 -7.33 -6.03 9.72
C PHE A 213 -8.79 -6.02 10.19
N GLU A 214 -9.18 -6.96 11.04
CA GLU A 214 -10.51 -7.00 11.68
C GLU A 214 -10.81 -5.71 12.44
N GLU A 215 -9.88 -5.35 13.30
CA GLU A 215 -9.96 -4.22 14.22
C GLU A 215 -10.10 -2.90 13.46
N ASN A 216 -9.46 -2.82 12.30
CA ASN A 216 -9.41 -1.63 11.47
C ASN A 216 -10.43 -1.65 10.32
N TYR A 217 -11.22 -2.71 10.15
CA TYR A 217 -12.13 -2.83 9.00
C TYR A 217 -13.18 -1.71 8.96
N VAL A 218 -13.75 -1.37 10.12
CA VAL A 218 -14.72 -0.29 10.26
C VAL A 218 -14.07 1.08 10.02
N PHE A 219 -12.85 1.31 10.50
CA PHE A 219 -12.10 2.53 10.19
C PHE A 219 -11.93 2.68 8.67
N LEU A 220 -11.55 1.59 7.99
CA LEU A 220 -11.26 1.60 6.55
C LEU A 220 -12.51 1.76 5.69
N PHE A 221 -13.64 1.12 6.03
CA PHE A 221 -14.77 1.00 5.10
C PHE A 221 -16.16 1.30 5.72
N GLY A 222 -16.22 1.53 7.03
CA GLY A 222 -17.47 1.63 7.80
C GLY A 222 -18.33 2.86 7.51
N ASP A 223 -17.80 3.83 6.79
CA ASP A 223 -18.50 5.02 6.29
C ASP A 223 -19.22 4.79 4.96
N ASN A 224 -19.19 3.58 4.41
CA ASN A 224 -19.95 3.20 3.21
C ASN A 224 -20.84 1.99 3.47
N ASP A 225 -22.11 2.23 3.81
CA ASP A 225 -23.09 1.18 4.10
C ASP A 225 -23.28 0.19 2.95
N ARG A 226 -23.23 0.67 1.70
CA ARG A 226 -23.35 -0.18 0.50
C ARG A 226 -22.15 -1.12 0.39
N PHE A 227 -20.95 -0.62 0.65
CA PHE A 227 -19.73 -1.42 0.69
C PHE A 227 -19.79 -2.43 1.83
N MET A 228 -20.14 -2.01 3.04
CA MET A 228 -20.22 -2.88 4.22
C MET A 228 -21.26 -4.00 4.05
N LYS A 229 -22.38 -3.73 3.37
CA LYS A 229 -23.37 -4.74 3.00
C LYS A 229 -22.86 -5.73 1.96
N LYS A 230 -22.10 -5.26 0.97
CA LYS A 230 -21.56 -6.12 -0.11
C LYS A 230 -20.35 -6.93 0.34
N TYR A 231 -19.51 -6.34 1.18
CA TYR A 231 -18.25 -6.88 1.67
C TYR A 231 -18.20 -6.85 3.20
N PRO A 232 -19.05 -7.65 3.90
CA PRO A 232 -18.96 -7.78 5.34
C PRO A 232 -17.65 -8.48 5.73
N TYR A 233 -17.05 -8.07 6.86
CA TYR A 233 -15.71 -8.52 7.27
C TYR A 233 -15.61 -10.06 7.32
N ASN A 234 -16.61 -10.72 7.88
CA ASN A 234 -16.64 -12.18 8.06
C ASN A 234 -16.72 -12.99 6.74
N SER A 235 -16.87 -12.29 5.61
CA SER A 235 -16.97 -12.88 4.28
C SER A 235 -15.74 -12.59 3.43
N ILE A 236 -14.85 -11.69 3.85
CA ILE A 236 -13.67 -11.30 3.10
C ILE A 236 -12.40 -11.97 3.63
N SER A 237 -11.32 -11.83 2.87
CA SER A 237 -9.98 -12.26 3.24
C SER A 237 -9.00 -11.09 3.11
N TRP A 238 -7.98 -11.05 3.96
CA TRP A 238 -6.84 -10.14 3.81
C TRP A 238 -6.24 -10.17 2.40
N ASP A 239 -6.24 -11.34 1.78
CA ASP A 239 -5.64 -11.53 0.47
C ASP A 239 -6.37 -10.72 -0.63
N TRP A 240 -7.57 -10.20 -0.32
CA TRP A 240 -8.37 -9.34 -1.18
C TRP A 240 -8.20 -7.85 -0.89
N PHE A 241 -7.33 -7.46 0.06
CA PHE A 241 -7.22 -6.08 0.52
C PHE A 241 -7.05 -5.06 -0.63
N SER A 242 -6.20 -5.35 -1.63
CA SER A 242 -6.03 -4.44 -2.77
C SER A 242 -7.30 -4.27 -3.62
N ALA A 243 -8.08 -5.33 -3.79
CA ALA A 243 -9.36 -5.28 -4.51
C ALA A 243 -10.43 -4.58 -3.67
N LEU A 244 -10.44 -4.76 -2.35
CA LEU A 244 -11.35 -4.08 -1.43
C LEU A 244 -11.13 -2.56 -1.44
N VAL A 245 -9.87 -2.10 -1.42
CA VAL A 245 -9.57 -0.66 -1.55
C VAL A 245 -10.03 -0.13 -2.92
N PHE A 246 -9.75 -0.86 -4.00
CA PHE A 246 -10.21 -0.48 -5.34
C PHE A 246 -11.74 -0.37 -5.44
N GLU A 247 -12.46 -1.39 -4.98
CA GLU A 247 -13.92 -1.42 -4.99
C GLU A 247 -14.52 -0.35 -4.07
N TYR A 248 -13.91 -0.08 -2.92
CA TYR A 248 -14.32 1.00 -2.04
C TYR A 248 -14.20 2.36 -2.74
N THR A 249 -13.05 2.65 -3.36
CA THR A 249 -12.87 3.90 -4.13
C THR A 249 -13.91 4.00 -5.25
N ARG A 250 -14.10 2.94 -6.04
CA ARG A 250 -15.11 2.90 -7.12
C ARG A 250 -16.52 3.19 -6.59
N MET A 251 -16.91 2.53 -5.51
CA MET A 251 -18.24 2.70 -4.92
C MET A 251 -18.45 4.05 -4.25
N GLN A 252 -17.39 4.69 -3.73
CA GLN A 252 -17.48 6.04 -3.21
C GLN A 252 -17.66 7.08 -4.32
N LEU A 253 -16.94 6.94 -5.44
CA LEU A 253 -17.11 7.83 -6.60
C LEU A 253 -18.52 7.72 -7.21
N GLU A 254 -19.15 6.54 -7.17
CA GLU A 254 -20.54 6.35 -7.62
C GLU A 254 -21.60 7.01 -6.72
N ASN A 255 -21.25 7.33 -5.48
CA ASN A 255 -22.17 7.96 -4.52
C ASN A 255 -22.09 9.50 -4.53
N GLN A 256 -21.18 10.08 -5.32
CA GLN A 256 -21.05 11.53 -5.53
C GLN A 256 -21.88 11.98 -6.73
#